data_AF-A0A933KLP5-F1
#
_entry.id   AF-A0A933KLP5-F1
#
_cell.length_a   1.000
_cell.length_b   1.000
_cell.length_c   1.000
_cell.angle_alpha   90.00
_cell.angle_beta   90.00
_cell.angle_gamma   90.00
#
_symmetry.space_group_name_H-M   'P 1'
#
loop_
_entity.id
_entity.type
_entity.pdbx_description
1 polymer ?
#
loop_
_entity_poly.entity_id
_entity_poly.type
_entity_poly.pdbx_seq_one_letter_code
_entity_poly.pdbx_strand_id
1 'polypeptide(L)'
;MQARWIAGLSLAFGVFAASLANAATIGGLTANSLEAWNQAGGVGAPTVLTCDDFSLSAPTGSALNTRPVRAAAKCGSGTWTVHRGTWTISSGLLQASTSDATATINAGQTNISAQATITNANGGSRIAGVAIDHTGATRIYLVGALSGPGTAQLRLVNGGTVTVLASASATITATTTVRITRNGATVTVSVNGVQALSFTLTSAQQTTLAGGTRVGLYWNSGNSIRFTNILATTPYSP
;
A
#
# COMPACT_ATOMS: atom_id res chain seq x y z
N MET A 1 -47.53 67.93 -23.00
CA MET A 1 -47.82 67.29 -21.70
C MET A 1 -46.67 66.36 -21.34
N GLN A 2 -46.14 66.52 -20.12
CA GLN A 2 -45.37 65.57 -19.29
C GLN A 2 -44.23 64.76 -19.97
N ALA A 3 -42.96 65.08 -19.78
CA ALA A 3 -42.12 64.94 -18.57
C ALA A 3 -41.77 63.48 -18.21
N ARG A 4 -40.48 63.11 -18.32
CA ARG A 4 -39.57 62.80 -17.19
C ARG A 4 -38.40 61.89 -17.61
N TRP A 5 -37.25 62.22 -17.01
CA TRP A 5 -35.94 61.59 -17.03
C TRP A 5 -35.92 60.18 -16.39
N ILE A 6 -34.88 59.38 -16.68
CA ILE A 6 -33.88 58.86 -15.71
C ILE A 6 -32.83 57.98 -16.44
N ALA A 7 -31.56 58.23 -16.12
CA ALA A 7 -30.39 57.43 -16.51
C ALA A 7 -30.25 56.15 -15.66
N GLY A 8 -29.63 55.10 -16.21
CA GLY A 8 -29.29 53.89 -15.46
C GLY A 8 -28.20 53.07 -16.14
N LEU A 9 -26.97 53.23 -15.62
CA LEU A 9 -25.77 52.44 -15.88
C LEU A 9 -25.89 51.06 -15.20
N SER A 10 -25.54 49.96 -15.90
CA SER A 10 -25.14 48.69 -15.26
C SER A 10 -24.21 47.87 -16.17
N LEU A 11 -22.94 47.75 -15.78
CA LEU A 11 -22.03 46.69 -16.21
C LEU A 11 -22.37 45.40 -15.45
N ALA A 12 -22.34 44.24 -16.12
CA ALA A 12 -22.24 42.96 -15.44
C ALA A 12 -21.33 41.97 -16.18
N PHE A 13 -20.51 41.33 -15.36
CA PHE A 13 -19.44 40.38 -15.63
C PHE A 13 -19.87 39.12 -16.38
N GLY A 14 -18.91 38.53 -17.10
CA GLY A 14 -19.09 37.30 -17.85
C GLY A 14 -19.35 36.06 -16.99
N VAL A 15 -19.96 35.07 -17.63
CA VAL A 15 -20.00 33.69 -17.15
C VAL A 15 -19.44 32.82 -18.27
N PHE A 16 -18.32 32.14 -17.97
CA PHE A 16 -17.81 31.05 -18.79
C PHE A 16 -18.88 29.96 -18.87
N ALA A 17 -19.29 29.62 -20.09
CA ALA A 17 -20.16 28.47 -20.34
C ALA A 17 -19.40 27.18 -20.03
N ALA A 18 -19.71 26.55 -18.89
CA ALA A 18 -19.42 25.15 -18.69
C ALA A 18 -20.39 24.34 -19.56
N SER A 19 -19.88 23.55 -20.50
CA SER A 19 -20.69 22.62 -21.28
C SER A 19 -21.29 21.56 -20.34
N LEU A 20 -22.62 21.60 -20.18
CA LEU A 20 -23.37 20.53 -19.53
C LEU A 20 -23.40 19.33 -20.48
N ALA A 21 -22.72 18.24 -20.11
CA ALA A 21 -23.04 16.94 -20.67
C ALA A 21 -24.37 16.49 -20.06
N ASN A 22 -25.47 16.62 -20.82
CA ASN A 22 -26.78 16.12 -20.41
C ASN A 22 -26.80 14.59 -20.52
N ALA A 23 -26.65 13.90 -19.39
CA ALA A 23 -27.02 12.50 -19.24
C ALA A 23 -28.56 12.38 -19.13
N ALA A 24 -29.27 12.87 -20.14
CA ALA A 24 -30.71 12.68 -20.25
C ALA A 24 -30.96 11.31 -20.90
N THR A 25 -30.87 10.21 -20.13
CA THR A 25 -31.56 8.91 -20.35
C THR A 25 -31.08 7.79 -19.40
N ILE A 26 -30.91 8.09 -18.11
CA ILE A 26 -31.12 7.09 -17.06
C ILE A 26 -32.14 7.70 -16.11
N GLY A 27 -33.36 7.19 -16.15
CA GLY A 27 -34.54 7.83 -15.56
C GLY A 27 -34.39 8.21 -14.09
N GLY A 28 -34.84 9.41 -13.75
CA GLY A 28 -35.50 9.68 -12.46
C GLY A 28 -34.67 9.55 -11.19
N LEU A 29 -33.34 9.61 -11.22
CA LEU A 29 -32.56 9.75 -9.98
C LEU A 29 -32.55 11.23 -9.56
N THR A 30 -33.30 11.56 -8.52
CA THR A 30 -33.09 12.79 -7.75
C THR A 30 -31.64 12.80 -7.26
N ALA A 31 -30.94 13.91 -7.46
CA ALA A 31 -29.59 14.10 -6.95
C ALA A 31 -29.62 14.07 -5.41
N ASN A 32 -29.40 12.90 -4.82
CA ASN A 32 -29.19 12.75 -3.39
C ASN A 32 -27.70 12.92 -3.09
N SER A 33 -27.38 13.54 -1.95
CA SER A 33 -26.02 13.53 -1.42
C SER A 33 -25.60 12.08 -1.15
N LEU A 34 -24.45 11.68 -1.68
CA LEU A 34 -23.76 10.48 -1.20
C LEU A 34 -23.33 10.73 0.24
N GLU A 35 -24.12 10.24 1.19
CA GLU A 35 -23.70 10.19 2.58
C GLU A 35 -22.64 9.10 2.73
N ALA A 36 -21.40 9.50 2.98
CA ALA A 36 -20.35 8.58 3.39
C ALA A 36 -20.61 8.18 4.85
N TRP A 37 -21.24 7.02 5.05
CA TRP A 37 -21.42 6.46 6.38
C TRP A 37 -20.09 5.92 6.91
N ASN A 38 -19.56 6.60 7.93
CA ASN A 38 -18.38 6.15 8.65
C ASN A 38 -18.80 5.21 9.79
N GLN A 39 -18.98 3.92 9.51
CA GLN A 39 -19.21 2.93 10.55
C GLN A 39 -17.89 2.65 11.30
N ALA A 40 -17.91 2.71 12.63
CA ALA A 40 -16.84 2.16 13.44
C ALA A 40 -16.71 0.66 13.16
N GLY A 41 -15.48 0.13 13.10
CA GLY A 41 -15.28 -1.30 12.91
C GLY A 41 -16.06 -2.10 13.97
N GLY A 42 -16.77 -3.15 13.54
CA GLY A 42 -17.48 -4.04 14.46
C GLY A 42 -16.51 -4.72 15.43
N VAL A 43 -17.04 -5.22 16.56
CA VAL A 43 -16.26 -6.04 17.50
C VAL A 43 -15.64 -7.23 16.74
N GLY A 44 -14.32 -7.38 16.81
CA GLY A 44 -13.57 -8.41 16.09
C GLY A 44 -12.97 -7.96 14.75
N ALA A 45 -13.23 -6.72 14.29
CA ALA A 45 -12.54 -6.18 13.13
C ALA A 45 -11.04 -5.96 13.42
N PRO A 46 -10.15 -6.23 12.46
CA PRO A 46 -8.73 -5.99 12.65
C PRO A 46 -8.44 -4.51 12.90
N THR A 47 -7.59 -4.21 13.88
CA THR A 47 -7.14 -2.85 14.18
C THR A 47 -6.09 -2.43 13.16
N VAL A 48 -6.29 -1.27 12.53
CA VAL A 48 -5.29 -0.66 11.64
C VAL A 48 -4.11 -0.18 12.48
N LEU A 49 -2.91 -0.66 12.16
CA LEU A 49 -1.67 -0.27 12.86
C LEU A 49 -0.99 0.87 12.14
N THR A 50 -0.87 0.76 10.83
CA THR A 50 -0.30 1.80 9.97
C THR A 50 -0.76 1.56 8.54
N CYS A 51 -0.86 2.62 7.76
CA CYS A 51 -1.07 2.55 6.34
C CYS A 51 -0.51 3.79 5.66
N ASP A 52 -0.28 3.66 4.36
CA ASP A 52 0.17 4.77 3.54
C ASP A 52 -0.38 4.63 2.13
N ASP A 53 -0.68 5.76 1.51
CA ASP A 53 -1.12 5.86 0.13
C ASP A 53 -0.18 6.80 -0.62
N PHE A 54 0.55 6.26 -1.58
CA PHE A 54 1.57 7.01 -2.31
C PHE A 54 0.97 8.00 -3.32
N SER A 55 -0.33 7.90 -3.61
CA SER A 55 -1.05 8.86 -4.46
C SER A 55 -1.28 10.21 -3.79
N LEU A 56 -1.19 10.27 -2.45
CA LEU A 56 -1.50 11.47 -1.68
C LEU A 56 -0.34 12.48 -1.68
N SER A 57 -0.44 13.45 -2.60
CA SER A 57 0.25 14.76 -2.63
C SER A 57 1.72 14.75 -2.20
N ALA A 58 2.49 13.75 -2.65
CA ALA A 58 3.95 13.84 -2.65
C ALA A 58 4.40 14.35 -4.02
N PRO A 59 5.20 15.44 -4.09
CA PRO A 59 5.81 15.86 -5.34
C PRO A 59 6.55 14.69 -6.01
N THR A 60 6.45 14.57 -7.33
CA THR A 60 7.27 13.61 -8.09
C THR A 60 8.75 13.83 -7.76
N GLY A 61 9.46 12.74 -7.50
CA GLY A 61 10.86 12.75 -7.06
C GLY A 61 11.04 12.74 -5.54
N SER A 62 9.97 12.83 -4.75
CA SER A 62 10.08 12.80 -3.29
C SER A 62 10.70 11.49 -2.79
N ALA A 63 11.72 11.60 -1.94
CA ALA A 63 12.31 10.46 -1.26
C ALA A 63 11.35 9.91 -0.19
N LEU A 64 11.37 8.59 0.00
CA LEU A 64 10.56 7.94 1.03
C LEU A 64 11.17 8.11 2.43
N ASN A 65 12.49 8.22 2.54
CA ASN A 65 13.17 8.21 3.83
C ASN A 65 12.71 9.38 4.71
N THR A 66 12.41 9.12 5.98
CA THR A 66 11.90 10.09 6.96
C THR A 66 10.56 10.74 6.61
N ARG A 67 9.90 10.27 5.54
CA ARG A 67 8.54 10.72 5.22
C ARG A 67 7.57 10.18 6.27
N PRO A 68 6.74 11.02 6.89
CA PRO A 68 5.60 10.54 7.66
C PRO A 68 4.67 9.73 6.77
N VAL A 69 3.99 8.73 7.36
CA VAL A 69 2.90 8.05 6.66
C VAL A 69 1.81 9.07 6.32
N ARG A 70 1.27 8.98 5.11
CA ARG A 70 0.24 9.90 4.62
C ARG A 70 -0.95 9.10 4.19
N ALA A 71 -2.01 9.15 4.99
CA ALA A 71 -3.24 8.50 4.59
C ALA A 71 -4.46 9.19 5.16
N ALA A 72 -5.62 8.80 4.63
CA ALA A 72 -6.93 9.24 5.11
C ALA A 72 -7.02 9.06 6.64
N ALA A 73 -7.90 9.83 7.30
CA ALA A 73 -8.00 10.05 8.76
C ALA A 73 -8.04 8.81 9.69
N LYS A 74 -7.91 7.59 9.16
CA LYS A 74 -7.96 6.30 9.87
C LYS A 74 -6.65 5.50 9.87
N CYS A 75 -5.57 6.02 9.28
CA CYS A 75 -4.28 5.35 9.34
C CYS A 75 -3.54 5.71 10.62
N GLY A 76 -3.00 4.71 11.30
CA GLY A 76 -2.13 4.93 12.46
C GLY A 76 -0.93 5.82 12.14
N SER A 77 -0.19 6.24 13.17
CA SER A 77 0.97 7.10 13.00
C SER A 77 2.21 6.31 12.54
N GLY A 78 3.23 7.01 12.02
CA GLY A 78 4.48 6.37 11.63
C GLY A 78 5.35 7.24 10.72
N THR A 79 6.62 6.88 10.63
CA THR A 79 7.58 7.48 9.70
C THR A 79 8.33 6.37 8.99
N TRP A 80 8.52 6.51 7.68
CA TRP A 80 9.30 5.58 6.89
C TRP A 80 10.78 5.66 7.25
N THR A 81 11.38 4.49 7.36
CA THR A 81 12.83 4.30 7.44
C THR A 81 13.25 3.45 6.25
N VAL A 82 14.15 3.98 5.43
CA VAL A 82 14.77 3.23 4.34
C VAL A 82 15.99 2.50 4.88
N HIS A 83 16.01 1.16 4.75
CA HIS A 83 17.12 0.32 5.22
C HIS A 83 18.06 -0.09 4.08
N ARG A 84 17.53 -0.22 2.85
CA ARG A 84 18.31 -0.49 1.65
C ARG A 84 17.65 0.12 0.42
N GLY A 85 18.50 0.56 -0.50
CA GLY A 85 18.12 1.09 -1.79
C GLY A 85 17.60 2.51 -1.74
N THR A 86 17.40 3.09 -2.92
CA THR A 86 16.76 4.40 -3.05
C THR A 86 15.29 4.20 -3.35
N TRP A 87 14.43 4.86 -2.58
CA TRP A 87 12.98 4.79 -2.70
C TRP A 87 12.41 6.17 -3.04
N THR A 88 11.75 6.29 -4.18
CA THR A 88 11.24 7.56 -4.71
C THR A 88 9.78 7.43 -5.11
N ILE A 89 9.00 8.47 -4.88
CA ILE A 89 7.61 8.56 -5.33
C ILE A 89 7.59 9.31 -6.66
N SER A 90 6.95 8.76 -7.67
CA SER A 90 6.76 9.39 -8.98
C SER A 90 5.31 9.23 -9.40
N SER A 91 4.63 10.35 -9.66
CA SER A 91 3.23 10.35 -10.12
C SER A 91 2.31 9.50 -9.23
N GLY A 92 2.45 9.63 -7.91
CA GLY A 92 1.62 8.90 -6.95
C GLY A 92 2.01 7.43 -6.74
N LEU A 93 3.14 6.99 -7.30
CA LEU A 93 3.59 5.60 -7.25
C LEU A 93 4.99 5.51 -6.68
N LEU A 94 5.18 4.63 -5.71
CA LEU A 94 6.49 4.40 -5.12
C LEU A 94 7.29 3.38 -5.95
N GLN A 95 8.59 3.63 -6.12
CA GLN A 95 9.54 2.75 -6.79
C GLN A 95 10.85 2.66 -6.00
N ALA A 96 11.60 1.58 -6.23
CA ALA A 96 12.95 1.41 -5.72
C ALA A 96 13.95 1.09 -6.84
N SER A 97 15.24 1.35 -6.61
CA SER A 97 16.30 1.19 -7.63
C SER A 97 17.53 0.39 -7.18
N THR A 98 17.39 -0.53 -6.24
CA THR A 98 18.52 -1.36 -5.75
C THR A 98 18.02 -2.72 -5.34
N SER A 99 18.75 -3.79 -5.67
CA SER A 99 18.36 -5.15 -5.27
C SER A 99 18.18 -5.24 -3.75
N ASP A 100 17.20 -6.05 -3.32
CA ASP A 100 16.72 -6.16 -1.93
C ASP A 100 16.46 -4.83 -1.21
N ALA A 101 16.09 -3.79 -1.96
CA ALA A 101 15.62 -2.54 -1.39
C ALA A 101 14.48 -2.83 -0.42
N THR A 102 14.54 -2.20 0.74
CA THR A 102 13.55 -2.38 1.80
C THR A 102 13.37 -1.06 2.54
N ALA A 103 12.11 -0.68 2.74
CA ALA A 103 11.72 0.47 3.53
C ALA A 103 10.57 0.05 4.45
N THR A 104 10.53 0.57 5.67
CA THR A 104 9.57 0.11 6.69
C THR A 104 9.08 1.22 7.59
N ILE A 105 7.92 0.99 8.22
CA ILE A 105 7.32 1.76 9.29
C ILE A 105 7.29 0.88 10.55
N ASN A 106 7.45 1.47 11.74
CA ASN A 106 7.27 0.70 12.97
C ASN A 106 5.78 0.46 13.24
N ALA A 107 5.37 -0.80 13.32
CA ALA A 107 3.99 -1.21 13.63
C ALA A 107 3.80 -1.64 15.08
N GLY A 108 4.89 -1.68 15.88
CA GLY A 108 4.86 -1.94 17.32
C GLY A 108 4.63 -3.39 17.74
N GLN A 109 4.42 -4.31 16.80
CA GLN A 109 4.18 -5.72 17.12
C GLN A 109 4.64 -6.68 16.01
N THR A 110 4.89 -7.93 16.39
CA THR A 110 5.35 -9.02 15.51
C THR A 110 4.20 -9.77 14.85
N ASN A 111 3.13 -10.06 15.59
CA ASN A 111 1.94 -10.65 14.99
C ASN A 111 1.21 -9.56 14.20
N ILE A 112 1.21 -9.68 12.88
CA ILE A 112 0.75 -8.61 11.99
C ILE A 112 0.22 -9.19 10.67
N SER A 113 -0.75 -8.52 10.07
CA SER A 113 -1.17 -8.71 8.69
C SER A 113 -0.80 -7.48 7.89
N ALA A 114 -0.07 -7.64 6.79
CA ALA A 114 0.41 -6.54 5.98
C ALA A 114 0.18 -6.80 4.50
N GLN A 115 -0.34 -5.81 3.78
CA GLN A 115 -0.62 -5.90 2.35
C GLN A 115 -0.14 -4.68 1.59
N ALA A 116 0.16 -4.86 0.31
CA ALA A 116 0.42 -3.78 -0.62
C ALA A 116 -0.13 -4.13 -2.01
N THR A 117 -0.59 -3.10 -2.72
CA THR A 117 -0.90 -3.19 -4.14
C THR A 117 0.35 -2.89 -4.97
N ILE A 118 0.72 -3.84 -5.83
CA ILE A 118 1.91 -3.81 -6.67
C ILE A 118 1.48 -3.83 -8.14
N THR A 119 1.95 -2.85 -8.91
CA THR A 119 1.73 -2.77 -10.36
C THR A 119 2.96 -3.26 -11.12
N ASN A 120 2.72 -3.90 -12.27
CA ASN A 120 3.71 -4.48 -13.17
C ASN A 120 4.53 -5.62 -12.54
N ALA A 121 4.01 -6.34 -11.54
CA ALA A 121 4.71 -7.50 -10.96
C ALA A 121 4.69 -8.75 -11.87
N ASN A 122 3.80 -8.80 -12.88
CA ASN A 122 3.57 -9.94 -13.78
C ASN A 122 4.61 -10.12 -14.89
N GLY A 123 5.65 -9.29 -14.96
CA GLY A 123 6.72 -9.47 -15.95
C GLY A 123 7.74 -10.53 -15.52
N GLY A 124 8.49 -11.08 -16.48
CA GLY A 124 9.56 -12.02 -16.19
C GLY A 124 10.66 -11.40 -15.33
N SER A 125 11.20 -12.19 -14.39
CA SER A 125 12.30 -11.79 -13.50
C SER A 125 12.01 -10.56 -12.64
N ARG A 126 10.74 -10.32 -12.32
CA ARG A 126 10.26 -9.22 -11.47
C ARG A 126 9.99 -9.71 -10.07
N ILE A 127 10.59 -9.09 -9.08
CA ILE A 127 10.46 -9.51 -7.68
C ILE A 127 10.19 -8.30 -6.79
N ALA A 128 9.05 -8.32 -6.11
CA ALA A 128 8.63 -7.32 -5.14
C ALA A 128 7.61 -7.91 -4.16
N GLY A 129 7.43 -7.27 -3.01
CA GLY A 129 6.56 -7.80 -1.97
C GLY A 129 6.39 -6.89 -0.76
N VAL A 130 5.89 -7.50 0.30
CA VAL A 130 5.67 -6.86 1.60
C VAL A 130 6.59 -7.51 2.63
N ALA A 131 7.24 -6.68 3.44
CA ALA A 131 8.11 -7.10 4.52
C ALA A 131 7.40 -6.98 5.87
N ILE A 132 7.58 -7.95 6.77
CA ILE A 132 7.14 -7.92 8.17
C ILE A 132 8.28 -8.39 9.09
N ASP A 133 8.13 -8.14 10.39
CA ASP A 133 9.09 -8.53 11.42
C ASP A 133 10.49 -7.93 11.24
N HIS A 134 10.59 -6.76 10.62
CA HIS A 134 11.90 -6.16 10.39
C HIS A 134 12.50 -5.61 11.68
N THR A 135 13.68 -6.12 12.04
CA THR A 135 14.42 -5.84 13.29
C THR A 135 15.13 -4.47 13.32
N GLY A 136 14.77 -3.55 12.41
CA GLY A 136 15.53 -2.31 12.21
C GLY A 136 16.90 -2.55 11.55
N ALA A 137 17.98 -2.07 12.15
CA ALA A 137 19.29 -1.92 11.47
C ALA A 137 19.90 -3.23 10.92
N THR A 138 19.62 -4.39 11.51
CA THR A 138 20.26 -5.66 11.13
C THR A 138 19.69 -6.30 9.86
N ARG A 139 18.63 -5.74 9.26
CA ARG A 139 17.98 -6.26 8.03
C ARG A 139 17.61 -7.74 8.15
N ILE A 140 16.97 -8.10 9.26
CA ILE A 140 16.39 -9.42 9.49
C ILE A 140 14.87 -9.29 9.42
N TYR A 141 14.21 -10.00 8.51
CA TYR A 141 12.75 -9.89 8.28
C TYR A 141 12.21 -11.01 7.39
N LEU A 142 10.89 -11.18 7.43
CA LEU A 142 10.17 -12.00 6.47
C LEU A 142 9.65 -11.15 5.31
N VAL A 143 9.53 -11.78 4.13
CA VAL A 143 8.92 -11.16 2.94
C VAL A 143 7.90 -12.10 2.32
N GLY A 144 6.69 -11.61 2.10
CA GLY A 144 5.75 -12.18 1.14
C GLY A 144 6.00 -11.56 -0.22
N ALA A 145 6.67 -12.29 -1.11
CA ALA A 145 7.13 -11.78 -2.40
C ALA A 145 6.35 -12.38 -3.57
N LEU A 146 6.03 -11.54 -4.54
CA LEU A 146 5.67 -11.93 -5.89
C LEU A 146 6.96 -12.10 -6.68
N SER A 147 7.14 -13.27 -7.31
CA SER A 147 8.18 -13.56 -8.28
C SER A 147 7.50 -13.81 -9.62
N GLY A 148 7.44 -12.77 -10.43
CA GLY A 148 6.74 -12.76 -11.70
C GLY A 148 7.28 -13.79 -12.70
N PRO A 149 6.41 -14.38 -13.54
CA PRO A 149 4.99 -14.02 -13.71
C PRO A 149 4.00 -14.81 -12.84
N GLY A 150 4.42 -15.79 -12.03
CA GLY A 150 3.44 -16.77 -11.51
C GLY A 150 3.76 -17.41 -10.16
N THR A 151 4.66 -16.85 -9.36
CA THR A 151 5.08 -17.49 -8.10
C THR A 151 4.92 -16.53 -6.92
N ALA A 152 4.25 -16.99 -5.86
CA ALA A 152 4.32 -16.38 -4.54
C ALA A 152 5.42 -17.08 -3.73
N GLN A 153 6.20 -16.31 -2.97
CA GLN A 153 7.29 -16.83 -2.14
C GLN A 153 7.21 -16.25 -0.74
N LEU A 154 7.50 -17.08 0.26
CA LEU A 154 7.90 -16.64 1.58
C LEU A 154 9.43 -16.64 1.63
N ARG A 155 10.03 -15.49 1.94
CA ARG A 155 11.49 -15.36 2.10
C ARG A 155 11.84 -14.93 3.51
N LEU A 156 12.99 -15.41 3.99
CA LEU A 156 13.69 -14.87 5.15
C LEU A 156 14.90 -14.09 4.64
N VAL A 157 14.95 -12.80 4.98
CA VAL A 157 16.16 -12.00 4.83
C VAL A 157 16.88 -12.00 6.17
N ASN A 158 18.17 -12.34 6.16
CA ASN A 158 19.04 -12.34 7.33
C ASN A 158 20.33 -11.60 6.97
N GLY A 159 20.30 -10.28 7.15
CA GLY A 159 21.40 -9.39 6.76
C GLY A 159 21.61 -9.35 5.25
N GLY A 160 22.70 -9.94 4.77
CA GLY A 160 23.03 -10.03 3.35
C GLY A 160 22.41 -11.22 2.61
N THR A 161 21.93 -12.22 3.35
CA THR A 161 21.43 -13.48 2.78
C THR A 161 19.91 -13.47 2.65
N VAL A 162 19.40 -13.94 1.50
CA VAL A 162 17.97 -14.11 1.25
C VAL A 162 17.69 -15.58 0.97
N THR A 163 16.86 -16.20 1.81
CA THR A 163 16.48 -17.62 1.69
C THR A 163 14.99 -17.72 1.38
N VAL A 164 14.62 -18.48 0.35
CA VAL A 164 13.22 -18.85 0.10
C VAL A 164 12.84 -19.98 1.07
N LEU A 165 11.86 -19.73 1.94
CA LEU A 165 11.36 -20.72 2.89
C LEU A 165 10.26 -21.60 2.28
N ALA A 166 9.41 -21.00 1.45
CA ALA A 166 8.33 -21.67 0.74
C ALA A 166 7.99 -20.94 -0.56
N SER A 167 7.43 -21.66 -1.53
CA SER A 167 6.94 -21.09 -2.78
C SER A 167 5.73 -21.84 -3.29
N ALA A 168 4.81 -21.13 -3.94
CA ALA A 168 3.63 -21.71 -4.59
C ALA A 168 3.29 -20.95 -5.87
N SER A 169 2.60 -21.61 -6.79
CA SER A 169 2.01 -20.96 -7.96
C SER A 169 0.95 -19.95 -7.52
N ALA A 170 0.91 -18.79 -8.18
CA ALA A 170 -0.06 -17.75 -7.92
C ALA A 170 -0.39 -16.97 -9.20
N THR A 171 -1.63 -16.51 -9.31
CA THR A 171 -2.06 -15.66 -10.43
C THR A 171 -1.62 -14.22 -10.19
N ILE A 172 -0.58 -13.77 -10.91
CA ILE A 172 -0.08 -12.40 -10.85
C ILE A 172 -0.57 -11.64 -12.09
N THR A 173 -1.34 -10.59 -11.88
CA THR A 173 -1.88 -9.73 -12.94
C THR A 173 -1.07 -8.41 -13.01
N ALA A 174 -1.42 -7.53 -13.93
CA ALA A 174 -0.78 -6.22 -14.07
C ALA A 174 -0.84 -5.38 -12.77
N THR A 175 -1.90 -5.54 -11.98
CA THR A 175 -2.03 -4.94 -10.64
C THR A 175 -2.44 -6.03 -9.67
N THR A 176 -1.53 -6.39 -8.77
CA THR A 176 -1.70 -7.52 -7.85
C THR A 176 -1.58 -7.02 -6.41
N THR A 177 -2.49 -7.46 -5.54
CA THR A 177 -2.35 -7.26 -4.10
C THR A 177 -1.69 -8.48 -3.50
N VAL A 178 -0.59 -8.29 -2.78
CA VAL A 178 0.04 -9.34 -1.96
C VAL A 178 -0.17 -9.01 -0.49
N ARG A 179 -0.49 -10.01 0.31
CA ARG A 179 -0.58 -9.91 1.76
C ARG A 179 0.26 -11.00 2.41
N ILE A 180 0.99 -10.63 3.45
CA ILE A 180 1.67 -11.56 4.35
C ILE A 180 1.09 -11.37 5.76
N THR A 181 0.74 -12.47 6.41
CA THR A 181 0.23 -12.47 7.78
C THR A 181 1.08 -13.38 8.64
N ARG A 182 1.52 -12.90 9.80
CA ARG A 182 2.10 -13.72 10.86
C ARG A 182 1.17 -13.75 12.06
N ASN A 183 0.89 -14.96 12.53
CA ASN A 183 0.18 -15.21 13.79
C ASN A 183 0.90 -16.31 14.57
N GLY A 184 1.71 -15.90 15.55
CA GLY A 184 2.62 -16.79 16.27
C GLY A 184 3.71 -17.34 15.34
N ALA A 185 3.80 -18.67 15.25
CA ALA A 185 4.73 -19.35 14.36
C ALA A 185 4.21 -19.47 12.92
N THR A 186 2.90 -19.30 12.70
CA THR A 186 2.28 -19.49 11.38
C THR A 186 2.40 -18.22 10.56
N VAL A 187 2.86 -18.37 9.32
CA VAL A 187 2.95 -17.30 8.32
C VAL A 187 2.17 -17.71 7.08
N THR A 188 1.26 -16.87 6.62
CA THR A 188 0.53 -17.06 5.37
C THR A 188 0.87 -15.96 4.38
N VAL A 189 0.87 -16.30 3.09
CA VAL A 189 0.95 -15.31 2.01
C VAL A 189 -0.25 -15.52 1.09
N SER A 190 -0.99 -14.46 0.83
CA SER A 190 -2.11 -14.44 -0.11
C SER A 190 -1.86 -13.47 -1.26
N VAL A 191 -2.39 -13.83 -2.42
CA VAL A 191 -2.31 -13.06 -3.67
C VAL A 191 -3.74 -12.81 -4.15
N ASN A 192 -4.10 -11.54 -4.32
CA ASN A 192 -5.45 -11.10 -4.68
C ASN A 192 -6.54 -11.69 -3.76
N GLY A 193 -6.23 -11.81 -2.46
CA GLY A 193 -7.15 -12.35 -1.45
C GLY A 193 -7.14 -13.87 -1.32
N VAL A 194 -6.54 -14.61 -2.26
CA VAL A 194 -6.45 -16.08 -2.21
C VAL A 194 -5.16 -16.50 -1.51
N GLN A 195 -5.25 -17.32 -0.46
CA GLN A 195 -4.06 -17.87 0.21
C GLN A 195 -3.26 -18.74 -0.76
N ALA A 196 -2.02 -18.32 -1.07
CA ALA A 196 -1.12 -19.05 -1.94
C ALA A 196 -0.25 -20.06 -1.17
N LEU A 197 0.15 -19.71 0.06
CA LEU A 197 0.97 -20.58 0.91
C LEU A 197 0.72 -20.32 2.41
N SER A 198 1.01 -21.35 3.21
CA SER A 198 1.09 -21.32 4.66
C SER A 198 2.37 -22.03 5.10
N PHE A 199 3.07 -21.48 6.08
CA PHE A 199 4.36 -21.97 6.55
C PHE A 199 4.47 -21.82 8.06
N THR A 200 5.00 -22.84 8.74
CA THR A 200 5.25 -22.80 10.18
C THR A 200 6.73 -22.52 10.43
N LEU A 201 7.03 -21.39 11.07
CA LEU A 201 8.39 -21.02 11.46
C LEU A 201 8.93 -22.00 12.50
N THR A 202 10.16 -22.47 12.27
CA THR A 202 10.94 -23.21 13.27
C THR A 202 11.28 -22.31 14.47
N SER A 203 11.58 -22.91 15.63
CA SER A 203 12.01 -22.15 16.81
C SER A 203 13.25 -21.30 16.56
N ALA A 204 14.19 -21.78 15.72
CA ALA A 204 15.38 -21.03 15.32
C ALA A 204 15.03 -19.79 14.48
N GLN A 205 14.10 -19.91 13.54
CA GLN A 205 13.61 -18.77 12.75
C GLN A 205 12.85 -17.76 13.61
N GLN A 206 12.03 -18.22 14.55
CA GLN A 206 11.34 -17.33 15.49
C GLN A 206 12.33 -16.55 16.37
N THR A 207 13.40 -17.20 16.82
CA THR A 207 14.49 -16.55 17.57
C THR A 207 15.22 -15.53 16.69
N THR A 208 15.49 -15.88 15.44
CA THR A 208 16.14 -14.97 14.47
C THR A 208 15.31 -13.71 14.23
N LEU A 209 13.99 -13.84 14.19
CA LEU A 209 13.03 -12.75 13.98
C LEU A 209 12.61 -12.04 15.28
N ALA A 210 13.20 -12.38 16.42
CA ALA A 210 12.84 -11.79 17.70
C ALA A 210 13.08 -10.27 17.69
N GLY A 211 12.14 -9.51 18.25
CA GLY A 211 12.17 -8.04 18.25
C GLY A 211 11.79 -7.37 16.93
N GLY A 212 11.43 -8.16 15.90
CA GLY A 212 10.88 -7.63 14.65
C GLY A 212 9.48 -7.06 14.85
N THR A 213 9.33 -5.74 14.72
CA THR A 213 8.04 -5.03 14.88
C THR A 213 7.69 -4.10 13.73
N ARG A 214 8.48 -4.13 12.66
CA ARG A 214 8.35 -3.19 11.54
C ARG A 214 7.78 -3.89 10.31
N VAL A 215 6.97 -3.14 9.58
CA VAL A 215 6.29 -3.56 8.35
C VAL A 215 6.71 -2.67 7.20
N GLY A 216 6.72 -3.17 5.97
CA GLY A 216 7.18 -2.36 4.86
C GLY A 216 7.08 -3.02 3.50
N LEU A 217 7.85 -2.48 2.58
CA LEU A 217 7.88 -2.88 1.19
C LEU A 217 9.25 -3.46 0.87
N TYR A 218 9.25 -4.49 0.03
CA TYR A 218 10.43 -5.15 -0.47
C TYR A 218 10.46 -5.08 -1.99
N TRP A 219 11.61 -4.73 -2.55
CA TRP A 219 11.85 -4.76 -3.99
C TRP A 219 13.19 -5.41 -4.26
N ASN A 220 13.29 -6.23 -5.30
CA ASN A 220 14.55 -6.87 -5.68
C ASN A 220 14.90 -6.68 -7.15
N SER A 221 13.92 -6.81 -8.06
CA SER A 221 14.17 -6.70 -9.49
C SER A 221 12.94 -6.24 -10.24
N GLY A 222 13.14 -5.55 -11.38
CA GLY A 222 12.06 -5.05 -12.24
C GLY A 222 11.83 -3.55 -12.10
N ASN A 223 12.51 -2.77 -12.94
CA ASN A 223 12.53 -1.29 -12.87
C ASN A 223 11.16 -0.64 -13.14
N SER A 224 10.20 -1.38 -13.69
CA SER A 224 8.83 -0.92 -13.93
C SER A 224 7.86 -1.23 -12.79
N ILE A 225 8.29 -1.95 -11.75
CA ILE A 225 7.45 -2.26 -10.60
C ILE A 225 7.14 -0.98 -9.84
N ARG A 226 5.88 -0.84 -9.43
CA ARG A 226 5.38 0.29 -8.64
C ARG A 226 4.55 -0.21 -7.48
N PHE A 227 4.59 0.51 -6.37
CA PHE A 227 3.70 0.30 -5.22
C PHE A 227 2.72 1.47 -5.12
N THR A 228 1.46 1.16 -4.88
CA THR A 228 0.40 2.18 -4.74
C THR A 228 0.13 2.51 -3.28
N ASN A 229 0.09 1.49 -2.42
CA ASN A 229 -0.25 1.64 -1.02
C ASN A 229 0.39 0.55 -0.16
N ILE A 230 0.27 0.72 1.14
CA ILE A 230 0.50 -0.33 2.14
C ILE A 230 -0.57 -0.21 3.23
N LEU A 231 -1.02 -1.35 3.74
CA LEU A 231 -1.90 -1.43 4.91
C LEU A 231 -1.40 -2.53 5.83
N ALA A 232 -1.24 -2.21 7.11
CA ALA A 232 -0.90 -3.15 8.15
C ALA A 232 -1.94 -3.11 9.28
N THR A 233 -2.36 -4.29 9.73
CA THR A 233 -3.37 -4.47 10.76
C THR A 233 -2.92 -5.52 11.77
N THR A 234 -3.62 -5.62 12.91
CA THR A 234 -3.56 -6.83 13.74
C THR A 234 -3.84 -8.07 12.87
N PRO A 235 -3.32 -9.26 13.23
CA PRO A 235 -3.54 -10.46 12.46
C PRO A 235 -5.03 -10.72 12.25
N TYR A 236 -5.37 -11.02 11.01
CA TYR A 236 -6.70 -11.48 10.64
C TYR A 236 -6.52 -12.59 9.61
N SER A 237 -7.10 -13.74 9.90
CA SER A 237 -7.25 -14.81 8.92
C SER A 237 -8.55 -14.53 8.15
N PRO A 238 -8.49 -14.28 6.84
CA PRO A 238 -9.68 -14.26 6.01
C PRO A 238 -10.40 -15.62 6.00
#